data_AF-A0A6M5Z3X1-F1
#
_entry.id   AF-A0A6M5Z3X1-F1
#
_cell.length_a   1.000
_cell.length_b   1.000
_cell.length_c   1.000
_cell.angle_alpha   90.00
_cell.angle_beta   90.00
_cell.angle_gamma   90.00
#
_symmetry.space_group_name_H-M   'P 1'
#
loop_
_entity.id
_entity.type
_entity.pdbx_description
1 polymer ?
#
loop_
_entity_poly.entity_id
_entity_poly.type
_entity_poly.pdbx_seq_one_letter_code
_entity_poly.pdbx_strand_id
1 'polypeptide(L)'
;MEPIELRDLDAARRYILEGLWLQRAVKPTAKTVRPALEWAMEIASGGHPLPPIGFVADVGHVAFGVDADQRMKEPVPVAGWPPALGRSYEDHVLGKLYSDWTFERAGDAVRKYKPADQRRGLAYIVNQIRERAGIPGVLLPPASIRALQTANPDDVLQAGLERLVRDGPSALLVQIYEALVSAGRRMAEVLGQEDILALEQGTALADMGQYVAHRQILQTTAKLESKLPARPVKPLVGRKEVPTRVLDEDQYPIGGYTSISTRGSIESLLHSQLAYMEPESPDLFDMKFVRDELFYYSRDENQFLRRRRAFVFVLFPDLIAGRFKDADLPCQRIVLVQSAVLALVRKLTEWLSTDAIRFEVLFVQDGGKTPLAEEAALLKLLLREPIERGDGEVTEVPNRDAVAAHLNRLARTAQVHCLAVATEPLGMEMENVIVTELVVSGPRPEIGGGDGVVAELEGEDAFDVWQETVLRVLQLWV
;
A
#
# COMPACT_ATOMS: atom_id res chain seq x y z
N MET A 1 -4.21 7.82 25.83
CA MET A 1 -4.17 7.60 27.29
C MET A 1 -2.72 7.40 27.70
N GLU A 2 -2.30 7.96 28.82
CA GLU A 2 -0.94 7.73 29.33
C GLU A 2 -0.77 6.24 29.68
N PRO A 3 0.36 5.63 29.32
CA PRO A 3 0.64 4.24 29.68
C PRO A 3 0.84 4.10 31.19
N ILE A 4 0.44 2.96 31.74
CA ILE A 4 0.61 2.67 33.17
C ILE A 4 1.99 2.06 33.37
N GLU A 5 2.86 2.71 34.14
CA GLU A 5 4.20 2.19 34.45
C GLU A 5 4.19 1.27 35.68
N LEU A 6 4.52 -0.01 35.48
CA LEU A 6 4.78 -0.96 36.58
C LEU A 6 6.29 -1.10 36.79
N ARG A 7 6.85 -0.27 37.68
CA ARG A 7 8.27 -0.30 38.03
C ARG A 7 8.64 -1.43 39.00
N ASP A 8 7.67 -1.91 39.78
CA ASP A 8 7.84 -3.05 40.68
C ASP A 8 7.81 -4.38 39.91
N LEU A 9 8.84 -5.20 40.11
CA LEU A 9 8.97 -6.51 39.48
C LEU A 9 7.90 -7.50 39.93
N ASP A 10 7.44 -7.46 41.20
CA ASP A 10 6.38 -8.37 41.64
C ASP A 10 5.03 -7.95 41.05
N ALA A 11 4.71 -6.66 41.02
CA ALA A 11 3.53 -6.15 40.31
C ALA A 11 3.53 -6.50 38.80
N ALA A 12 4.68 -6.35 38.13
CA ALA A 12 4.82 -6.73 36.71
C ALA A 12 4.65 -8.24 36.49
N ARG A 13 5.25 -9.08 37.35
CA ARG A 13 5.06 -10.54 37.30
C ARG A 13 3.62 -10.93 37.57
N ARG A 14 2.98 -10.32 38.57
CA ARG A 14 1.57 -10.53 38.91
C ARG A 14 0.68 -10.25 37.70
N TYR A 15 0.87 -9.10 37.05
CA TYR A 15 0.13 -8.72 35.84
C TYR A 15 0.24 -9.77 34.71
N ILE A 16 1.45 -10.28 34.47
CA ILE A 16 1.70 -11.31 33.44
C ILE A 16 1.06 -12.65 33.83
N LEU A 17 1.31 -13.12 35.06
CA LEU A 17 0.86 -14.43 35.52
C LEU A 17 -0.67 -14.53 35.59
N GLU A 18 -1.33 -13.51 36.13
CA GLU A 18 -2.79 -13.44 36.17
C GLU A 18 -3.36 -13.33 34.75
N GLY A 19 -2.75 -12.48 33.91
CA GLY A 19 -3.22 -12.25 32.55
C GLY A 19 -3.18 -13.50 31.66
N LEU A 20 -2.22 -14.43 31.87
CA LEU A 20 -2.14 -15.69 31.10
C LEU A 20 -3.39 -16.56 31.27
N TRP A 21 -3.96 -16.59 32.47
CA TRP A 21 -5.16 -17.37 32.76
C TRP A 21 -6.46 -16.73 32.26
N LEU A 22 -6.39 -15.47 31.83
CA LEU A 22 -7.54 -14.72 31.34
C LEU A 22 -7.74 -14.86 29.82
N GLN A 23 -6.83 -15.53 29.10
CA GLN A 23 -7.00 -15.85 27.68
C GLN A 23 -8.23 -16.76 27.47
N ARG A 24 -8.94 -16.57 26.35
CA ARG A 24 -10.23 -17.24 26.07
C ARG A 24 -10.28 -18.00 24.75
N ALA A 25 -9.37 -17.72 23.80
CA ALA A 25 -9.35 -18.42 22.51
C ALA A 25 -8.86 -19.88 22.66
N VAL A 26 -7.79 -20.08 23.44
CA VAL A 26 -7.17 -21.39 23.69
C VAL A 26 -6.91 -21.55 25.18
N LYS A 27 -7.08 -22.76 25.72
CA LYS A 27 -6.79 -23.01 27.15
C LYS A 27 -5.29 -22.85 27.44
N PRO A 28 -4.89 -22.16 28.53
CA PRO A 28 -3.49 -22.10 28.94
C PRO A 28 -2.94 -23.50 29.22
N THR A 29 -1.86 -23.86 28.53
CA THR A 29 -1.12 -25.10 28.76
C THR A 29 0.38 -24.81 28.71
N ALA A 30 1.20 -25.73 29.21
CA ALA A 30 2.65 -25.62 29.12
C ALA A 30 3.15 -25.31 27.69
N LYS A 31 2.45 -25.82 26.67
CA LYS A 31 2.77 -25.62 25.25
C LYS A 31 2.44 -24.20 24.75
N THR A 32 1.43 -23.54 25.31
CA THR A 32 0.97 -22.21 24.84
C THR A 32 1.63 -21.06 25.59
N VAL A 33 2.13 -21.29 26.82
CA VAL A 33 2.77 -20.27 27.66
C VAL A 33 4.01 -19.67 27.00
N ARG A 34 4.89 -20.51 26.44
CA ARG A 34 6.14 -20.02 25.85
C ARG A 34 5.90 -19.12 24.63
N PRO A 35 5.07 -19.50 23.64
CA PRO A 35 4.69 -18.60 22.56
C PRO A 35 4.08 -17.27 23.04
N ALA A 36 3.14 -17.30 24.00
CA ALA A 36 2.53 -16.08 24.54
C ALA A 36 3.56 -15.14 25.18
N LEU A 37 4.52 -15.69 25.93
CA LEU A 37 5.62 -14.91 26.53
C LEU A 37 6.59 -14.37 25.47
N GLU A 38 6.87 -15.10 24.40
CA GLU A 38 7.69 -14.62 23.28
C GLU A 38 7.02 -13.44 22.55
N TRP A 39 5.71 -13.50 22.32
CA TRP A 39 4.96 -12.41 21.72
C TRP A 39 4.93 -11.17 22.62
N ALA A 40 4.69 -11.36 23.91
CA ALA A 40 4.74 -10.29 24.90
C ALA A 40 6.14 -9.66 25.01
N MET A 41 7.20 -10.48 24.92
CA MET A 41 8.58 -10.02 24.94
C MET A 41 8.89 -9.10 23.77
N GLU A 42 8.43 -9.43 22.56
CA GLU A 42 8.65 -8.61 21.36
C GLU A 42 8.02 -7.22 21.54
N ILE A 43 6.77 -7.15 22.02
CA ILE A 43 6.06 -5.89 22.29
C ILE A 43 6.80 -5.05 23.35
N ALA A 44 7.13 -5.68 24.48
CA ALA A 44 7.79 -4.99 25.60
C ALA A 44 9.21 -4.52 25.25
N SER A 45 9.96 -5.32 24.48
CA SER A 45 11.30 -4.96 24.03
C SER A 45 11.31 -3.82 23.01
N GLY A 46 10.23 -3.67 22.23
CA GLY A 46 9.99 -2.51 21.38
C GLY A 46 9.62 -1.23 22.14
N GLY A 47 9.56 -1.26 23.48
CA GLY A 47 9.18 -0.11 24.31
C GLY A 47 7.69 0.23 24.25
N HIS A 48 6.86 -0.65 23.68
CA HIS A 48 5.44 -0.43 23.56
C HIS A 48 4.69 -0.85 24.83
N PRO A 49 3.63 -0.13 25.22
CA PRO A 49 2.77 -0.55 26.34
C PRO A 49 2.13 -1.91 26.06
N LEU A 50 2.37 -2.88 26.94
CA LEU A 50 1.90 -4.26 26.81
C LEU A 50 0.43 -4.36 27.25
N PRO A 51 -0.52 -4.72 26.36
CA PRO A 51 -1.88 -5.06 26.77
C PRO A 51 -1.88 -6.38 27.59
N PRO A 52 -3.00 -6.80 28.19
CA PRO A 52 -3.01 -8.01 28.99
C PRO A 52 -2.50 -9.20 28.19
N ILE A 53 -1.57 -9.98 28.75
CA ILE A 53 -0.93 -11.07 28.00
C ILE A 53 -1.94 -12.11 27.50
N GLY A 54 -3.07 -12.30 28.19
CA GLY A 54 -4.15 -13.15 27.70
C GLY A 54 -4.75 -12.65 26.38
N PHE A 55 -4.91 -11.34 26.22
CA PHE A 55 -5.32 -10.74 24.94
C PHE A 55 -4.24 -10.90 23.87
N VAL A 56 -2.96 -10.73 24.22
CA VAL A 56 -1.84 -10.99 23.28
C VAL A 56 -1.85 -12.45 22.80
N ALA A 57 -2.06 -13.38 23.73
CA ALA A 57 -2.14 -14.80 23.44
C ALA A 57 -3.34 -15.12 22.54
N ASP A 58 -4.52 -14.57 22.85
CA ASP A 58 -5.73 -14.74 22.04
C ASP A 58 -5.54 -14.22 20.62
N VAL A 59 -5.00 -13.01 20.46
CA VAL A 59 -4.69 -12.43 19.14
C VAL A 59 -3.71 -13.32 18.37
N GLY A 60 -2.66 -13.81 19.03
CA GLY A 60 -1.69 -14.72 18.41
C GLY A 60 -2.29 -16.07 18.01
N HIS A 61 -3.12 -16.66 18.88
CA HIS A 61 -3.76 -17.95 18.60
C HIS A 61 -4.71 -17.86 17.41
N VAL A 62 -5.54 -16.82 17.33
CA VAL A 62 -6.45 -16.60 16.19
C VAL A 62 -5.66 -16.23 14.93
N ALA A 63 -4.67 -15.33 15.03
CA ALA A 63 -3.86 -14.93 13.88
C ALA A 63 -3.10 -16.11 13.26
N PHE A 64 -2.63 -17.06 14.05
CA PHE A 64 -1.93 -18.26 13.57
C PHE A 64 -2.83 -19.49 13.39
N GLY A 65 -4.14 -19.38 13.63
CA GLY A 65 -5.10 -20.48 13.47
C GLY A 65 -4.89 -21.66 14.43
N VAL A 66 -4.21 -21.44 15.55
CA VAL A 66 -3.92 -22.49 16.56
C VAL A 66 -5.18 -22.89 17.32
N ASP A 67 -6.15 -21.99 17.37
CA ASP A 67 -7.42 -22.17 18.08
C ASP A 67 -8.39 -23.11 17.36
N ALA A 68 -8.27 -23.30 16.04
CA ALA A 68 -9.17 -24.15 15.26
C ALA A 68 -9.29 -25.59 15.82
N ASP A 69 -8.17 -26.15 16.31
CA ASP A 69 -8.12 -27.50 16.89
C ASP A 69 -8.24 -27.52 18.42
N GLN A 70 -8.06 -26.38 19.09
CA GLN A 70 -7.92 -26.28 20.55
C GLN A 70 -8.94 -25.34 21.20
N ARG A 71 -9.98 -24.96 20.45
CA ARG A 71 -11.00 -24.03 20.91
C ARG A 71 -11.66 -24.53 22.18
N MET A 72 -11.71 -23.66 23.18
CA MET A 72 -12.34 -23.99 24.45
C MET A 72 -13.84 -24.16 24.27
N LYS A 73 -14.36 -25.33 24.63
CA LYS A 73 -15.82 -25.59 24.67
C LYS A 73 -16.49 -24.91 25.87
N GLU A 74 -15.77 -24.82 26.98
CA GLU A 74 -16.20 -24.14 28.20
C GLU A 74 -15.08 -23.24 28.72
N PRO A 75 -15.38 -21.99 29.12
CA PRO A 75 -14.40 -21.09 29.68
C PRO A 75 -13.85 -21.62 31.00
N VAL A 76 -12.53 -21.48 31.23
CA VAL A 76 -11.93 -21.82 32.52
C VAL A 76 -12.51 -20.88 33.58
N PRO A 77 -13.10 -21.42 34.67
CA PRO A 77 -13.59 -20.59 35.76
C PRO A 77 -12.39 -19.98 36.48
N VAL A 78 -12.34 -18.65 36.49
CA VAL A 78 -11.30 -17.89 37.20
C VAL A 78 -11.93 -17.29 38.45
N ALA A 79 -11.35 -17.59 39.62
CA ALA A 79 -11.84 -17.09 40.90
C ALA A 79 -11.83 -15.55 40.90
N GLY A 80 -12.94 -14.94 41.32
CA GLY A 80 -13.10 -13.48 41.35
C GLY A 80 -13.26 -12.79 39.99
N TRP A 81 -13.24 -13.52 38.87
CA TRP A 81 -13.48 -12.94 37.55
C TRP A 81 -14.97 -12.69 37.31
N PRO A 82 -15.39 -11.46 36.94
CA PRO A 82 -16.79 -11.17 36.66
C PRO A 82 -17.30 -12.02 35.45
N PRO A 83 -18.30 -12.91 35.62
CA PRO A 83 -18.73 -13.78 34.53
C PRO A 83 -19.26 -13.01 33.30
N ALA A 84 -19.93 -11.88 33.53
CA ALA A 84 -20.42 -11.00 32.47
C ALA A 84 -19.29 -10.37 31.65
N LEU A 85 -18.14 -10.07 32.28
CA LEU A 85 -16.97 -9.50 31.59
C LEU A 85 -16.31 -10.53 30.69
N GLY A 86 -16.17 -11.78 31.16
CA GLY A 86 -15.66 -12.89 30.34
C GLY A 86 -16.50 -13.12 29.07
N ARG A 87 -17.82 -13.22 29.21
CA ARG A 87 -18.72 -13.36 28.06
C ARG A 87 -18.67 -12.15 27.13
N SER A 88 -18.70 -10.93 27.68
CA SER A 88 -18.63 -9.71 26.86
C SER A 88 -17.32 -9.61 26.07
N TYR A 89 -16.23 -10.12 26.63
CA TYR A 89 -14.94 -10.21 25.94
C TYR A 89 -14.99 -11.21 24.78
N GLU A 90 -15.53 -12.42 25.02
CA GLU A 90 -15.71 -13.42 23.97
C GLU A 90 -16.60 -12.89 22.83
N ASP A 91 -17.72 -12.25 23.17
CA ASP A 91 -18.68 -11.74 22.18
C ASP A 91 -18.14 -10.56 21.36
N HIS A 92 -17.54 -9.57 22.03
CA HIS A 92 -17.21 -8.29 21.38
C HIS A 92 -15.75 -8.13 20.99
N VAL A 93 -14.82 -8.85 21.62
CA VAL A 93 -13.39 -8.80 21.29
C VAL A 93 -13.04 -10.00 20.42
N LEU A 94 -13.20 -11.22 20.92
CA LEU A 94 -12.89 -12.41 20.11
C LEU A 94 -13.84 -12.55 18.92
N GLY A 95 -15.14 -12.37 19.13
CA GLY A 95 -16.13 -12.38 18.05
C GLY A 95 -15.78 -11.38 16.95
N LYS A 96 -15.18 -10.23 17.31
CA LYS A 96 -14.68 -9.24 16.34
C LYS A 96 -13.44 -9.76 15.60
N LEU A 97 -12.43 -10.28 16.30
CA LEU A 97 -11.25 -10.85 15.66
C LEU A 97 -11.59 -11.96 14.65
N TYR A 98 -12.61 -12.78 14.94
CA TYR A 98 -13.06 -13.85 14.05
C TYR A 98 -13.88 -13.38 12.86
N SER A 99 -14.62 -12.28 12.99
CA SER A 99 -15.54 -11.81 11.93
C SER A 99 -14.94 -10.70 11.08
N ASP A 100 -13.84 -10.10 11.51
CA ASP A 100 -13.22 -8.98 10.83
C ASP A 100 -12.23 -9.44 9.75
N TRP A 101 -12.59 -9.17 8.50
CA TRP A 101 -11.79 -9.47 7.32
C TRP A 101 -10.40 -8.81 7.34
N THR A 102 -10.25 -7.63 7.97
CA THR A 102 -8.96 -6.94 8.09
C THR A 102 -8.00 -7.72 8.97
N PHE A 103 -8.51 -8.36 10.02
CA PHE A 103 -7.73 -9.20 10.91
C PHE A 103 -7.36 -10.53 10.26
N GLU A 104 -8.30 -11.17 9.56
CA GLU A 104 -8.04 -12.40 8.79
C GLU A 104 -6.91 -12.20 7.78
N ARG A 105 -7.00 -11.13 6.98
CA ARG A 105 -5.99 -10.80 5.97
C ARG A 105 -4.63 -10.48 6.57
N ALA A 106 -4.59 -9.78 7.71
CA ALA A 106 -3.35 -9.55 8.45
C ALA A 106 -2.74 -10.85 9.00
N GLY A 107 -3.58 -11.77 9.51
CA GLY A 107 -3.16 -13.10 9.93
C GLY A 107 -2.51 -13.87 8.78
N ASP A 108 -3.14 -13.87 7.60
CA ASP A 108 -2.60 -14.50 6.38
C ASP A 108 -1.28 -13.90 5.92
N ALA A 109 -1.12 -12.58 6.04
CA ALA A 109 0.13 -11.90 5.73
C ALA A 109 1.25 -12.35 6.69
N VAL A 110 0.97 -12.35 8.01
CA VAL A 110 1.97 -12.72 9.01
C VAL A 110 2.36 -14.20 8.93
N ARG A 111 1.43 -15.12 8.62
CA ARG A 111 1.72 -16.55 8.47
C ARG A 111 2.78 -16.85 7.41
N LYS A 112 2.91 -16.01 6.39
CA LYS A 112 3.91 -16.16 5.30
C LYS A 112 5.35 -15.87 5.76
N TYR A 113 5.53 -15.24 6.92
CA TYR A 113 6.83 -14.86 7.43
C TYR A 113 7.58 -16.00 8.12
N LYS A 114 8.90 -15.82 8.28
CA LYS A 114 9.74 -16.69 9.09
C LYS A 114 9.36 -16.54 10.58
N PRO A 115 9.61 -17.54 11.46
CA PRO A 115 9.18 -17.49 12.85
C PRO A 115 9.61 -16.25 13.64
N ALA A 116 10.80 -15.68 13.36
CA ALA A 116 11.23 -14.43 14.01
C ALA A 116 10.41 -13.21 13.57
N ASP A 117 10.14 -13.13 12.27
CA ASP A 117 9.37 -12.06 11.65
C ASP A 117 7.86 -12.19 11.95
N GLN A 118 7.37 -13.41 12.15
CA GLN A 118 6.02 -13.67 12.64
C GLN A 118 5.75 -13.02 14.00
N ARG A 119 6.71 -13.08 14.93
CA ARG A 119 6.58 -12.42 16.25
C ARG A 119 6.51 -10.90 16.12
N ARG A 120 7.36 -10.33 15.25
CA ARG A 120 7.34 -8.89 14.95
C ARG A 120 6.03 -8.47 14.30
N GLY A 121 5.53 -9.23 13.33
CA GLY A 121 4.25 -8.99 12.69
C GLY A 121 3.07 -9.08 13.66
N LEU A 122 3.10 -10.04 14.60
CA LEU A 122 2.07 -10.12 15.63
C LEU A 122 2.15 -8.94 16.62
N ALA A 123 3.36 -8.59 17.08
CA ALA A 123 3.56 -7.43 17.95
C ALA A 123 3.04 -6.15 17.28
N TYR A 124 3.28 -6.01 15.97
CA TYR A 124 2.74 -4.95 15.14
C TYR A 124 1.21 -4.93 15.14
N ILE A 125 0.55 -6.07 14.85
CA ILE A 125 -0.91 -6.18 14.87
C ILE A 125 -1.46 -5.75 16.23
N VAL A 126 -0.92 -6.30 17.32
CA VAL A 126 -1.37 -5.98 18.69
C VAL A 126 -1.23 -4.48 18.99
N ASN A 127 -0.12 -3.87 18.56
CA ASN A 127 0.11 -2.43 18.74
C ASN A 127 -0.89 -1.58 17.95
N GLN A 128 -1.18 -1.93 16.69
CA GLN A 128 -2.16 -1.21 15.87
C GLN A 128 -3.57 -1.33 16.45
N ILE A 129 -3.96 -2.52 16.92
CA ILE A 129 -5.24 -2.72 17.60
C ILE A 129 -5.30 -1.84 18.85
N ARG A 130 -4.27 -1.86 19.70
CA ARG A 130 -4.21 -1.03 20.92
C ARG A 130 -4.37 0.46 20.60
N GLU A 131 -3.59 0.96 19.64
CA GLU A 131 -3.59 2.38 19.25
C GLU A 131 -4.95 2.81 18.71
N ARG A 132 -5.51 2.05 17.77
CA ARG A 132 -6.80 2.35 17.16
C ARG A 132 -7.96 2.27 18.15
N ALA A 133 -7.92 1.28 19.02
CA ALA A 133 -8.90 1.07 20.08
C ALA A 133 -8.78 2.08 21.23
N GLY A 134 -7.64 2.77 21.33
CA GLY A 134 -7.30 3.62 22.46
C GLY A 134 -7.22 2.86 23.78
N ILE A 135 -6.79 1.59 23.76
CA ILE A 135 -6.71 0.75 24.96
C ILE A 135 -5.45 1.11 25.75
N PRO A 136 -5.53 1.29 27.08
CA PRO A 136 -4.34 1.50 27.90
C PRO A 136 -3.49 0.22 27.93
N GLY A 137 -2.17 0.36 27.87
CA GLY A 137 -1.22 -0.73 28.08
C GLY A 137 -0.32 -0.47 29.28
N VAL A 138 0.45 -1.48 29.65
CA VAL A 138 1.38 -1.42 30.77
C VAL A 138 2.82 -1.39 30.27
N LEU A 139 3.58 -0.37 30.69
CA LEU A 139 5.03 -0.37 30.53
C LEU A 139 5.65 -1.16 31.69
N LEU A 140 6.35 -2.24 31.38
CA LEU A 140 6.99 -3.09 32.36
C LEU A 140 8.43 -3.45 31.94
N PRO A 141 9.32 -3.77 32.89
CA PRO A 141 10.69 -4.21 32.57
C PRO A 141 10.67 -5.54 31.79
N PRO A 142 11.31 -5.62 30.60
CA PRO A 142 11.38 -6.87 29.83
C PRO A 142 12.03 -8.03 30.61
N ALA A 143 12.86 -7.72 31.60
CA ALA A 143 13.45 -8.71 32.51
C ALA A 143 12.39 -9.56 33.24
N SER A 144 11.20 -9.02 33.52
CA SER A 144 10.10 -9.74 34.15
C SER A 144 9.58 -10.87 33.26
N ILE A 145 9.43 -10.62 31.95
CA ILE A 145 9.03 -11.64 30.97
C ILE A 145 10.16 -12.65 30.77
N ARG A 146 11.41 -12.19 30.71
CA ARG A 146 12.59 -13.06 30.49
C ARG A 146 12.74 -14.09 31.59
N ALA A 147 12.55 -13.69 32.85
CA ALA A 147 12.57 -14.60 33.99
C ALA A 147 11.49 -15.70 33.89
N LEU A 148 10.30 -15.35 33.40
CA LEU A 148 9.22 -16.32 33.18
C LEU A 148 9.49 -17.25 32.00
N GLN A 149 10.16 -16.79 30.93
CA GLN A 149 10.54 -17.65 29.80
C GLN A 149 11.55 -18.74 30.17
N THR A 150 12.42 -18.46 31.16
CA THR A 150 13.41 -19.42 31.68
C THR A 150 12.83 -20.39 32.71
N ALA A 151 11.68 -20.06 33.31
CA ALA A 151 11.00 -20.94 34.27
C ALA A 151 10.31 -22.11 33.55
N ASN A 152 9.99 -23.16 34.30
CA ASN A 152 9.16 -24.26 33.80
C ASN A 152 7.74 -23.72 33.51
N PRO A 153 7.18 -23.91 32.29
CA PRO A 153 5.84 -23.44 31.95
C PRO A 153 4.73 -23.91 32.90
N ASP A 154 4.83 -25.12 33.45
CA ASP A 154 3.84 -25.63 34.41
C ASP A 154 3.89 -24.85 35.73
N ASP A 155 5.08 -24.54 36.24
CA ASP A 155 5.27 -23.73 37.45
C ASP A 155 4.74 -22.30 37.23
N VAL A 156 4.93 -21.74 36.03
CA VAL A 156 4.39 -20.41 35.66
C VAL A 156 2.87 -20.41 35.72
N LEU A 157 2.23 -21.43 35.14
CA LEU A 157 0.77 -21.56 35.18
C LEU A 157 0.27 -21.77 36.61
N GLN A 158 0.89 -22.67 37.37
CA GLN A 158 0.50 -22.95 38.74
C GLN A 158 0.60 -21.69 39.61
N ALA A 159 1.70 -20.93 39.51
CA ALA A 159 1.88 -19.69 40.25
C ALA A 159 0.81 -18.63 39.93
N GLY A 160 0.39 -18.52 38.67
CA GLY A 160 -0.71 -17.64 38.27
C GLY A 160 -2.06 -18.06 38.84
N LEU A 161 -2.35 -19.37 38.81
CA LEU A 161 -3.60 -19.92 39.33
C LEU A 161 -3.71 -19.76 40.85
N GLU A 162 -2.65 -20.08 41.59
CA GLU A 162 -2.62 -19.93 43.05
C GLU A 162 -2.87 -18.48 43.48
N ARG A 163 -2.30 -17.51 42.75
CA ARG A 163 -2.56 -16.08 43.00
C ARG A 163 -4.01 -15.69 42.71
N LEU A 164 -4.56 -16.13 41.59
CA LEU A 164 -5.96 -15.84 41.23
C LEU A 164 -6.94 -16.45 42.23
N VAL A 165 -6.68 -17.68 42.72
CA VAL A 165 -7.52 -18.34 43.73
C VAL A 165 -7.46 -17.59 45.07
N ARG A 166 -6.28 -17.10 45.46
CA ARG A 166 -6.08 -16.42 46.74
C ARG A 166 -6.59 -14.98 46.74
N ASP A 167 -6.22 -14.20 45.74
CA ASP A 167 -6.36 -12.74 45.73
C ASP A 167 -7.38 -12.23 44.69
N GLY A 168 -7.84 -13.09 43.77
CA GLY A 168 -8.60 -12.69 42.59
C GLY A 168 -7.76 -11.93 41.55
N PRO A 169 -8.36 -11.57 40.40
CA PRO A 169 -7.70 -10.75 39.38
C PRO A 169 -7.39 -9.35 39.92
N SER A 170 -6.23 -8.81 39.59
CA SER A 170 -5.91 -7.42 39.91
C SER A 170 -6.91 -6.44 39.28
N ALA A 171 -7.24 -5.36 40.00
CA ALA A 171 -8.16 -4.32 39.53
C ALA A 171 -7.71 -3.71 38.19
N LEU A 172 -6.39 -3.60 37.98
CA LEU A 172 -5.79 -3.15 36.74
C LEU A 172 -6.18 -4.03 35.54
N LEU A 173 -6.10 -5.36 35.68
CA LEU A 173 -6.50 -6.28 34.62
C LEU A 173 -7.99 -6.16 34.32
N VAL A 174 -8.84 -6.11 35.34
CA VAL A 174 -10.29 -5.94 35.17
C VAL A 174 -10.59 -4.66 34.38
N GLN A 175 -9.99 -3.54 34.76
CA GLN A 175 -10.15 -2.25 34.08
C GLN A 175 -9.71 -2.31 32.60
N ILE A 176 -8.58 -2.95 32.29
CA ILE A 176 -8.10 -3.03 30.90
C ILE A 176 -9.00 -3.96 30.06
N TYR A 177 -9.51 -5.05 30.63
CA TYR A 177 -10.47 -5.92 29.93
C TYR A 177 -11.82 -5.22 29.68
N GLU A 178 -12.30 -4.39 30.61
CA GLU A 178 -13.47 -3.54 30.38
C GLU A 178 -13.22 -2.54 29.24
N ALA A 179 -12.02 -1.94 29.18
CA ALA A 179 -11.63 -1.06 28.09
C ALA A 179 -11.55 -1.80 26.74
N LEU A 180 -11.03 -3.03 26.71
CA LEU A 180 -11.01 -3.91 25.55
C LEU A 180 -12.44 -4.18 25.03
N VAL A 181 -13.37 -4.56 25.92
CA VAL A 181 -14.77 -4.80 25.57
C VAL A 181 -15.44 -3.54 25.04
N SER A 182 -15.23 -2.40 25.70
CA SER A 182 -15.77 -1.11 25.27
C SER A 182 -15.23 -0.67 23.90
N ALA A 183 -13.95 -0.95 23.61
CA ALA A 183 -13.37 -0.69 22.31
C ALA A 183 -13.92 -1.63 21.23
N GLY A 184 -13.98 -2.93 21.50
CA GLY A 184 -14.52 -3.92 20.56
C GLY A 184 -15.95 -3.60 20.09
N ARG A 185 -16.79 -3.04 20.99
CA ARG A 185 -18.13 -2.56 20.65
C ARG A 185 -18.17 -1.36 19.70
N ARG A 186 -17.15 -0.52 19.71
CA ARG A 186 -17.10 0.75 18.95
C ARG A 186 -16.31 0.63 17.66
N MET A 187 -15.41 -0.34 17.55
CA MET A 187 -14.54 -0.50 16.41
C MET A 187 -15.27 -1.13 15.22
N ALA A 188 -15.33 -0.39 14.12
CA ALA A 188 -15.83 -0.90 12.85
C ALA A 188 -14.86 -1.91 12.23
N GLU A 189 -13.56 -1.63 12.27
CA GLU A 189 -12.50 -2.51 11.76
C GLU A 189 -11.34 -2.58 12.75
N VAL A 190 -10.72 -3.75 12.86
CA VAL A 190 -9.61 -4.02 13.77
C VAL A 190 -8.31 -3.37 13.27
N LEU A 191 -8.04 -3.41 11.96
CA LEU A 191 -6.85 -2.82 11.32
C LEU A 191 -7.21 -1.91 10.15
N GLY A 192 -6.39 -0.90 9.87
CA GLY A 192 -6.54 -0.04 8.69
C GLY A 192 -6.03 -0.74 7.43
N GLN A 193 -6.42 -0.24 6.25
CA GLN A 193 -5.89 -0.76 4.98
C GLN A 193 -4.37 -0.58 4.88
N GLU A 194 -3.86 0.53 5.41
CA GLU A 194 -2.44 0.82 5.45
C GLU A 194 -1.66 -0.19 6.31
N ASP A 195 -2.27 -0.71 7.38
CA ASP A 195 -1.64 -1.67 8.28
C ASP A 195 -1.56 -3.05 7.61
N ILE A 196 -2.60 -3.43 6.86
CA ILE A 196 -2.62 -4.66 6.06
C ILE A 196 -1.55 -4.58 4.96
N LEU A 197 -1.51 -3.48 4.20
CA LEU A 197 -0.51 -3.30 3.15
C LEU A 197 0.90 -3.33 3.71
N ALA A 198 1.14 -2.71 4.86
CA ALA A 198 2.45 -2.75 5.52
C ALA A 198 2.86 -4.17 5.92
N LEU A 199 1.90 -4.98 6.38
CA LEU A 199 2.10 -6.39 6.69
C LEU A 199 2.23 -7.27 5.45
N GLU A 200 1.65 -6.92 4.31
CA GLU A 200 1.80 -7.70 3.06
C GLU A 200 3.13 -7.41 2.36
N GLN A 201 3.64 -6.18 2.51
CA GLN A 201 4.87 -5.70 1.89
C GLN A 201 6.11 -5.86 2.79
N GLY A 202 5.93 -6.19 4.07
CA GLY A 202 7.01 -6.38 5.03
C GLY A 202 7.56 -5.09 5.64
N THR A 203 7.00 -3.92 5.32
CA THR A 203 7.41 -2.64 5.92
C THR A 203 7.09 -2.56 7.40
N ALA A 204 6.05 -3.26 7.85
CA ALA A 204 5.72 -3.39 9.26
C ALA A 204 6.85 -4.03 10.09
N LEU A 205 7.79 -4.74 9.44
CA LEU A 205 8.93 -5.41 10.06
C LEU A 205 10.24 -4.63 9.91
N ALA A 206 10.24 -3.56 9.12
CA ALA A 206 11.41 -2.72 8.84
C ALA A 206 11.70 -1.76 10.01
N ASP A 207 12.74 -0.94 9.85
CA ASP A 207 13.08 0.08 10.84
C ASP A 207 11.93 1.07 11.04
N MET A 208 11.74 1.54 12.28
CA MET A 208 10.58 2.36 12.68
C MET A 208 10.46 3.63 11.84
N GLY A 209 11.59 4.24 11.46
CA GLY A 209 11.60 5.42 10.59
C GLY A 209 11.01 5.14 9.20
N GLN A 210 11.42 4.04 8.57
CA GLN A 210 10.92 3.63 7.25
C GLN A 210 9.43 3.25 7.30
N TYR A 211 9.00 2.58 8.36
CA TYR A 211 7.59 2.24 8.58
C TYR A 211 6.71 3.49 8.71
N VAL A 212 7.10 4.44 9.57
CA VAL A 212 6.33 5.67 9.79
C VAL A 212 6.21 6.47 8.49
N ALA A 213 7.31 6.60 7.74
CA ALA A 213 7.30 7.27 6.45
C ALA A 213 6.37 6.57 5.45
N HIS A 214 6.48 5.23 5.32
CA HIS A 214 5.62 4.44 4.45
C HIS A 214 4.13 4.60 4.77
N ARG A 215 3.76 4.50 6.05
CA ARG A 215 2.38 4.68 6.51
C ARG A 215 1.87 6.08 6.22
N GLN A 216 2.67 7.11 6.52
CA GLN A 216 2.30 8.49 6.24
C GLN A 216 2.08 8.72 4.74
N ILE A 217 2.91 8.13 3.87
CA ILE A 217 2.73 8.21 2.42
C ILE A 217 1.39 7.59 2.01
N LEU A 218 1.07 6.38 2.46
CA LEU A 218 -0.19 5.71 2.10
C LEU A 218 -1.43 6.47 2.59
N GLN A 219 -1.43 6.91 3.85
CA GLN A 219 -2.55 7.68 4.41
C GLN A 219 -2.74 9.02 3.70
N THR A 220 -1.63 9.70 3.39
CA THR A 220 -1.65 10.98 2.68
C THR A 220 -2.09 10.80 1.23
N THR A 221 -1.63 9.74 0.56
CA THR A 221 -2.08 9.36 -0.79
C THR A 221 -3.59 9.16 -0.84
N ALA A 222 -4.16 8.41 0.12
CA ALA A 222 -5.60 8.18 0.19
C ALA A 222 -6.38 9.50 0.40
N LYS A 223 -5.85 10.42 1.21
CA LYS A 223 -6.43 11.76 1.36
C LYS A 223 -6.37 12.57 0.07
N LEU A 224 -5.23 12.55 -0.63
CA LEU A 224 -5.09 13.22 -1.94
C LEU A 224 -6.13 12.67 -2.94
N GLU A 225 -6.26 11.35 -3.03
CA GLU A 225 -7.20 10.67 -3.94
C GLU A 225 -8.68 10.94 -3.63
N SER A 226 -9.04 11.19 -2.36
CA SER A 226 -10.43 11.33 -1.94
C SER A 226 -11.20 12.49 -2.59
N LYS A 227 -10.49 13.55 -3.03
CA LYS A 227 -11.09 14.70 -3.74
C LYS A 227 -10.90 14.65 -5.26
N LEU A 228 -10.15 13.67 -5.78
CA LEU A 228 -9.97 13.52 -7.22
C LEU A 228 -11.26 12.95 -7.87
N PRO A 229 -11.57 13.34 -9.11
CA PRO A 229 -12.75 12.82 -9.80
C PRO A 229 -12.65 11.30 -10.00
N ALA A 230 -13.78 10.60 -9.99
CA ALA A 230 -13.80 9.16 -10.27
C ALA A 230 -13.55 8.84 -11.76
N ARG A 231 -13.76 9.81 -12.66
CA ARG A 231 -13.59 9.65 -14.11
C ARG A 231 -12.38 10.47 -14.59
N PRO A 232 -11.77 10.06 -15.72
CA PRO A 232 -10.70 10.84 -16.34
C PRO A 232 -11.11 12.30 -16.54
N VAL A 233 -10.20 13.21 -16.18
CA VAL A 233 -10.38 14.65 -16.38
C VAL A 233 -10.38 14.99 -17.87
N LYS A 234 -11.02 16.12 -18.22
CA LYS A 234 -10.95 16.63 -19.59
C LYS A 234 -9.57 17.26 -19.83
N PRO A 235 -8.92 16.99 -20.97
CA PRO A 235 -7.67 17.66 -21.33
C PRO A 235 -7.86 19.17 -21.47
N LEU A 236 -6.81 19.94 -21.21
CA LEU A 236 -6.83 21.39 -21.41
C LEU A 236 -6.89 21.78 -22.90
N VAL A 237 -7.63 22.84 -23.19
CA VAL A 237 -7.86 23.35 -24.55
C VAL A 237 -6.53 23.79 -25.19
N GLY A 238 -6.26 23.36 -26.43
CA GLY A 238 -5.11 23.79 -27.22
C GLY A 238 -3.88 22.88 -27.16
N ARG A 239 -3.92 21.79 -26.40
CA ARG A 239 -2.85 20.77 -26.41
C ARG A 239 -3.06 19.80 -27.58
N LYS A 240 -2.07 19.77 -28.49
CA LYS A 240 -2.01 18.81 -29.60
C LYS A 240 -1.79 17.41 -29.01
N GLU A 241 -2.69 16.47 -29.31
CA GLU A 241 -2.30 15.06 -29.34
C GLU A 241 -1.17 14.96 -30.37
N VAL A 242 0.05 14.72 -29.93
CA VAL A 242 1.17 14.47 -30.85
C VAL A 242 0.93 13.06 -31.39
N PRO A 243 0.56 12.89 -32.68
CA PRO A 243 0.38 11.56 -33.23
C PRO A 243 1.77 10.92 -33.26
N THR A 244 1.99 9.87 -32.47
CA THR A 244 3.19 9.08 -32.60
C THR A 244 3.18 8.42 -33.98
N ARG A 245 4.22 8.65 -34.78
CA ARG A 245 4.50 7.81 -35.96
C ARG A 245 4.99 6.45 -35.46
N VAL A 246 4.07 5.63 -34.96
CA VAL A 246 4.36 4.22 -34.69
C VAL A 246 4.27 3.50 -36.04
N LEU A 247 5.41 3.31 -36.67
CA LEU A 247 5.54 2.37 -37.79
C LEU A 247 5.54 0.97 -37.16
N ASP A 248 4.37 0.35 -37.05
CA ASP A 248 4.30 -1.09 -36.82
C ASP A 248 4.51 -1.78 -38.17
N GLU A 249 5.63 -2.49 -38.31
CA GLU A 249 5.95 -3.33 -39.48
C GLU A 249 5.22 -4.67 -39.48
N ASP A 250 4.47 -5.02 -38.42
CA ASP A 250 3.79 -6.31 -38.28
C ASP A 250 2.27 -6.18 -38.47
N GLN A 251 1.81 -5.95 -39.70
CA GLN A 251 0.38 -6.00 -40.04
C GLN A 251 -0.04 -7.40 -40.53
N TYR A 252 -0.41 -8.28 -39.60
CA TYR A 252 -1.38 -9.34 -39.88
C TYR A 252 -2.66 -9.08 -39.06
N PRO A 253 -3.85 -9.06 -39.68
CA PRO A 253 -5.10 -8.83 -38.95
C PRO A 253 -5.42 -10.03 -38.05
N ILE A 254 -5.43 -9.80 -36.74
CA ILE A 254 -5.85 -10.77 -35.72
C ILE A 254 -7.36 -10.56 -35.47
N GLY A 255 -8.18 -10.93 -36.44
CA GLY A 255 -9.65 -10.90 -36.35
C GLY A 255 -10.20 -12.31 -36.56
N GLY A 256 -10.98 -12.82 -35.61
CA GLY A 256 -11.69 -14.10 -35.77
C GLY A 256 -12.86 -14.00 -36.77
N TYR A 257 -13.73 -15.02 -36.81
CA TYR A 257 -14.89 -15.08 -37.71
C TYR A 257 -15.86 -13.88 -37.63
N THR A 258 -15.81 -13.10 -36.55
CA THR A 258 -16.60 -11.87 -36.35
C THR A 258 -16.09 -10.68 -37.15
N SER A 259 -14.85 -10.71 -37.64
CA SER A 259 -14.22 -9.63 -38.40
C SER A 259 -14.27 -9.83 -39.91
N ILE A 260 -15.25 -10.60 -40.40
CA ILE A 260 -15.45 -10.90 -41.82
C ILE A 260 -16.73 -10.22 -42.29
N SER A 261 -16.63 -9.45 -43.38
CA SER A 261 -17.73 -8.72 -44.00
C SER A 261 -17.83 -9.07 -45.48
N THR A 262 -19.03 -8.98 -46.07
CA THR A 262 -19.21 -9.10 -47.52
C THR A 262 -18.97 -7.79 -48.28
N ARG A 263 -18.53 -6.74 -47.57
CA ARG A 263 -18.19 -5.43 -48.13
C ARG A 263 -16.81 -5.00 -47.64
N GLY A 264 -15.96 -4.55 -48.56
CA GLY A 264 -14.61 -4.04 -48.28
C GLY A 264 -13.87 -3.63 -49.54
N SER A 265 -12.65 -3.09 -49.38
CA SER A 265 -11.75 -2.80 -50.51
C SER A 265 -11.00 -4.06 -50.94
N ILE A 266 -10.51 -4.12 -52.19
CA ILE A 266 -9.69 -5.24 -52.70
C ILE A 266 -8.47 -5.52 -51.80
N GLU A 267 -7.90 -4.49 -51.18
CA GLU A 267 -6.78 -4.59 -50.25
C GLU A 267 -7.11 -5.36 -48.95
N SER A 268 -8.40 -5.50 -48.65
CA SER A 268 -8.91 -6.23 -47.47
C SER A 268 -9.53 -7.58 -47.84
N LEU A 269 -9.43 -8.00 -49.10
CA LEU A 269 -9.99 -9.27 -49.58
C LEU A 269 -9.33 -10.46 -48.87
N LEU A 270 -10.15 -11.40 -48.40
CA LEU A 270 -9.62 -12.61 -47.78
C LEU A 270 -8.81 -13.40 -48.80
N HIS A 271 -7.59 -13.82 -48.46
CA HIS A 271 -6.70 -14.49 -49.40
C HIS A 271 -7.28 -15.79 -49.96
N SER A 272 -8.10 -16.50 -49.19
CA SER A 272 -8.80 -17.70 -49.65
C SER A 272 -9.81 -17.43 -50.78
N GLN A 273 -10.25 -16.18 -50.97
CA GLN A 273 -11.14 -15.81 -52.07
C GLN A 273 -10.41 -15.86 -53.42
N LEU A 274 -9.09 -15.63 -53.45
CA LEU A 274 -8.30 -15.68 -54.68
C LEU A 274 -8.23 -17.09 -55.28
N ALA A 275 -8.54 -18.12 -54.48
CA ALA A 275 -8.64 -19.49 -54.97
C ALA A 275 -9.79 -19.70 -55.97
N TYR A 276 -10.73 -18.76 -56.07
CA TYR A 276 -11.82 -18.80 -57.04
C TYR A 276 -11.46 -18.17 -58.39
N MET A 277 -10.25 -17.59 -58.52
CA MET A 277 -9.79 -17.01 -59.78
C MET A 277 -9.34 -18.11 -60.74
N GLU A 278 -9.88 -18.12 -61.94
CA GLU A 278 -9.55 -19.06 -63.00
C GLU A 278 -9.04 -18.32 -64.25
N PRO A 279 -8.28 -18.97 -65.15
CA PRO A 279 -7.72 -18.31 -66.33
C PRO A 279 -8.75 -17.83 -67.37
N GLU A 280 -9.98 -18.35 -67.30
CA GLU A 280 -11.06 -18.07 -68.25
C GLU A 280 -12.15 -17.24 -67.57
N SER A 281 -12.48 -16.06 -68.13
CA SER A 281 -13.52 -15.18 -67.59
C SER A 281 -14.86 -15.32 -68.35
N PRO A 282 -16.03 -15.21 -67.67
CA PRO A 282 -16.18 -14.96 -66.24
C PRO A 282 -15.95 -16.21 -65.40
N ASP A 283 -15.14 -16.07 -64.35
CA ASP A 283 -14.85 -17.15 -63.40
C ASP A 283 -15.75 -17.08 -62.15
N LEU A 284 -15.52 -18.00 -61.20
CA LEU A 284 -16.28 -18.03 -59.96
C LEU A 284 -15.97 -16.82 -59.04
N PHE A 285 -14.79 -16.25 -59.17
CA PHE A 285 -14.42 -15.03 -58.46
C PHE A 285 -15.22 -13.82 -58.98
N ASP A 286 -15.31 -13.65 -60.30
CA ASP A 286 -16.07 -12.60 -60.98
C ASP A 286 -17.56 -12.66 -60.60
N MET A 287 -18.12 -13.87 -60.61
CA MET A 287 -19.52 -14.10 -60.23
C MET A 287 -19.80 -13.72 -58.77
N LYS A 288 -18.88 -14.02 -57.86
CA LYS A 288 -19.00 -13.66 -56.43
C LYS A 288 -18.75 -12.18 -56.18
N PHE A 289 -17.84 -11.57 -56.93
CA PHE A 289 -17.57 -10.13 -56.85
C PHE A 289 -18.82 -9.32 -57.23
N VAL A 290 -19.46 -9.66 -58.35
CA VAL A 290 -20.67 -8.94 -58.83
C VAL A 290 -21.89 -9.15 -57.91
N ARG A 291 -21.93 -10.25 -57.16
CA ARG A 291 -23.02 -10.57 -56.24
C ARG A 291 -22.83 -10.09 -54.80
N ASP A 292 -21.75 -9.35 -54.51
CA ASP A 292 -21.36 -8.96 -53.16
C ASP A 292 -21.23 -10.19 -52.20
N GLU A 293 -20.72 -11.31 -52.71
CA GLU A 293 -20.54 -12.57 -51.96
C GLU A 293 -19.08 -12.83 -51.55
N LEU A 294 -18.14 -11.95 -51.93
CA LEU A 294 -16.75 -12.04 -51.51
C LEU A 294 -16.58 -11.58 -50.07
N PHE A 295 -15.69 -12.27 -49.35
CA PHE A 295 -15.37 -11.95 -47.98
C PHE A 295 -14.14 -11.04 -47.88
N TYR A 296 -14.28 -10.01 -47.05
CA TYR A 296 -13.27 -9.02 -46.72
C TYR A 296 -13.04 -9.02 -45.22
N TYR A 297 -11.80 -8.78 -44.80
CA TYR A 297 -11.52 -8.41 -43.42
C TYR A 297 -12.12 -7.03 -43.12
N SER A 298 -12.97 -6.93 -42.10
CA SER A 298 -13.41 -5.64 -41.58
C SER A 298 -12.21 -4.95 -40.95
N ARG A 299 -11.65 -3.94 -41.62
CA ARG A 299 -10.41 -3.25 -41.20
C ARG A 299 -10.51 -2.53 -39.84
N ASP A 300 -11.71 -2.33 -39.29
CA ASP A 300 -11.93 -1.26 -38.31
C ASP A 300 -12.13 -1.65 -36.84
N GLU A 301 -12.00 -2.91 -36.42
CA GLU A 301 -12.21 -3.24 -34.99
C GLU A 301 -10.94 -3.53 -34.18
N ASN A 302 -9.79 -3.80 -34.81
CA ASN A 302 -8.59 -4.27 -34.09
C ASN A 302 -7.28 -3.54 -34.42
N GLN A 303 -7.31 -2.32 -34.95
CA GLN A 303 -6.21 -1.40 -34.63
C GLN A 303 -6.40 -0.97 -33.18
N PHE A 304 -5.98 -1.83 -32.25
CA PHE A 304 -5.59 -1.37 -30.93
C PHE A 304 -4.42 -0.41 -31.15
N LEU A 305 -4.73 0.87 -31.38
CA LEU A 305 -3.84 1.98 -31.12
C LEU A 305 -3.59 1.96 -29.60
N ARG A 306 -2.83 0.97 -29.09
CA ARG A 306 -2.28 1.02 -27.74
C ARG A 306 -1.27 2.16 -27.78
N ARG A 307 -1.75 3.36 -27.47
CA ARG A 307 -0.92 4.53 -27.26
C ARG A 307 0.11 4.14 -26.19
N ARG A 308 1.39 4.12 -26.57
CA ARG A 308 2.48 3.90 -25.62
C ARG A 308 2.76 5.22 -24.93
N ARG A 309 2.48 5.30 -23.63
CA ARG A 309 2.74 6.49 -22.81
C ARG A 309 3.77 6.15 -21.75
N ALA A 310 4.76 7.02 -21.60
CA ALA A 310 5.72 6.94 -20.51
C ALA A 310 5.54 8.14 -19.59
N PHE A 311 5.26 7.87 -18.32
CA PHE A 311 5.15 8.87 -17.26
C PHE A 311 6.42 8.81 -16.41
N VAL A 312 7.21 9.87 -16.46
CA VAL A 312 8.52 9.94 -15.82
C VAL A 312 8.48 10.99 -14.72
N PHE A 313 8.82 10.60 -13.50
CA PHE A 313 8.91 11.48 -12.34
C PHE A 313 10.39 11.71 -12.03
N VAL A 314 10.87 12.94 -12.11
CA VAL A 314 12.27 13.29 -11.89
C VAL A 314 12.38 14.06 -10.58
N LEU A 315 13.10 13.50 -9.60
CA LEU A 315 13.31 14.12 -8.30
C LEU A 315 14.75 14.64 -8.20
N PHE A 316 14.88 15.96 -8.06
CA PHE A 316 16.18 16.63 -7.97
C PHE A 316 16.75 16.64 -6.54
N PRO A 317 18.09 16.68 -6.38
CA PRO A 317 18.77 16.47 -5.09
C PRO A 317 18.47 17.55 -4.04
N ASP A 318 18.12 18.75 -4.47
CA ASP A 318 17.75 19.89 -3.62
C ASP A 318 16.47 19.63 -2.78
N LEU A 319 15.65 18.66 -3.18
CA LEU A 319 14.51 18.17 -2.41
C LEU A 319 14.88 17.59 -1.03
N ILE A 320 16.17 17.43 -0.72
CA ILE A 320 16.61 17.15 0.65
C ILE A 320 16.09 18.23 1.64
N ALA A 321 15.94 19.48 1.20
CA ALA A 321 15.31 20.55 2.00
C ALA A 321 13.81 20.29 2.27
N GLY A 322 13.19 19.39 1.51
CA GLY A 322 11.82 18.90 1.70
C GLY A 322 11.66 17.92 2.87
N ARG A 323 12.75 17.45 3.51
CA ARG A 323 12.72 16.69 4.79
C ARG A 323 12.36 17.58 6.00
N PHE A 324 11.47 18.54 5.78
CA PHE A 324 11.01 19.52 6.74
C PHE A 324 9.49 19.43 6.86
N LYS A 325 8.98 19.50 8.09
CA LYS A 325 7.55 19.53 8.38
C LYS A 325 7.12 20.96 8.68
N ASP A 326 6.45 21.58 7.72
CA ASP A 326 5.80 22.88 7.91
C ASP A 326 4.63 22.77 8.90
N ALA A 327 4.34 23.86 9.62
CA ALA A 327 3.25 23.90 10.59
C ALA A 327 1.87 23.68 9.95
N ASP A 328 1.70 24.16 8.72
CA ASP A 328 0.46 24.11 7.96
C ASP A 328 0.22 22.76 7.26
N LEU A 329 1.20 21.84 7.32
CA LEU A 329 1.14 20.54 6.65
C LEU A 329 1.03 19.38 7.66
N PRO A 330 0.28 18.32 7.32
CA PRO A 330 0.14 17.16 8.20
C PRO A 330 1.44 16.36 8.35
N CYS A 331 2.32 16.41 7.35
CA CYS A 331 3.58 15.65 7.25
C CYS A 331 4.66 16.45 6.53
N GLN A 332 5.86 15.89 6.42
CA GLN A 332 6.97 16.52 5.71
C GLN A 332 6.66 16.71 4.22
N ARG A 333 7.24 17.75 3.59
CA ARG A 333 7.05 18.02 2.16
C ARG A 333 7.49 16.85 1.27
N ILE A 334 8.59 16.17 1.62
CA ILE A 334 9.07 15.01 0.87
C ILE A 334 8.10 13.81 0.91
N VAL A 335 7.31 13.69 1.99
CA VAL A 335 6.24 12.69 2.10
C VAL A 335 5.08 13.07 1.18
N LEU A 336 4.75 14.36 1.07
CA LEU A 336 3.73 14.84 0.14
C LEU A 336 4.13 14.64 -1.32
N VAL A 337 5.40 14.88 -1.67
CA VAL A 337 5.94 14.57 -3.02
C VAL A 337 5.75 13.10 -3.36
N GLN A 338 6.20 12.18 -2.49
CA GLN A 338 6.04 10.74 -2.72
C GLN A 338 4.57 10.31 -2.78
N SER A 339 3.71 10.92 -1.96
CA SER A 339 2.26 10.67 -1.97
C SER A 339 1.61 11.15 -3.27
N ALA A 340 2.03 12.31 -3.80
CA ALA A 340 1.57 12.84 -5.07
C ALA A 340 2.00 11.95 -6.24
N VAL A 341 3.26 11.49 -6.26
CA VAL A 341 3.74 10.52 -7.26
C VAL A 341 2.92 9.23 -7.21
N LEU A 342 2.69 8.67 -6.01
CA LEU A 342 1.90 7.45 -5.87
C LEU A 342 0.43 7.63 -6.29
N ALA A 343 -0.20 8.76 -5.94
CA ALA A 343 -1.56 9.09 -6.35
C ALA A 343 -1.66 9.21 -7.89
N LEU A 344 -0.68 9.86 -8.52
CA LEU A 344 -0.61 9.99 -9.99
C LEU A 344 -0.48 8.62 -10.66
N VAL A 345 0.45 7.76 -10.20
CA VAL A 345 0.63 6.41 -10.74
C VAL A 345 -0.67 5.60 -10.64
N ARG A 346 -1.34 5.62 -9.48
CA ARG A 346 -2.59 4.90 -9.27
C ARG A 346 -3.71 5.40 -10.18
N LYS A 347 -3.91 6.72 -10.25
CA LYS A 347 -4.96 7.32 -11.08
C LYS A 347 -4.72 7.13 -12.58
N LEU A 348 -3.47 7.26 -13.04
CA LEU A 348 -3.13 7.02 -14.43
C LEU A 348 -3.31 5.54 -14.82
N THR A 349 -2.94 4.61 -13.92
CA THR A 349 -3.19 3.17 -14.12
C THR A 349 -4.68 2.85 -14.23
N GLU A 350 -5.49 3.47 -13.36
CA GLU A 350 -6.95 3.31 -13.37
C GLU A 350 -7.58 3.87 -14.66
N TRP A 351 -7.24 5.11 -15.01
CA TRP A 351 -7.88 5.85 -16.10
C TRP A 351 -7.41 5.46 -17.50
N LEU A 352 -6.16 5.02 -17.63
CA LEU A 352 -5.53 4.67 -18.91
C LEU A 352 -5.33 3.15 -19.06
N SER A 353 -6.24 2.36 -18.49
CA SER A 353 -6.17 0.89 -18.49
C SER A 353 -6.14 0.24 -19.88
N THR A 354 -6.52 0.97 -20.94
CA THR A 354 -6.43 0.53 -22.35
C THR A 354 -5.10 0.86 -23.02
N ASP A 355 -4.32 1.78 -22.45
CA ASP A 355 -3.05 2.25 -23.01
C ASP A 355 -1.90 1.36 -22.54
N ALA A 356 -0.80 1.34 -23.32
CA ALA A 356 0.44 0.72 -22.88
C ALA A 356 1.23 1.76 -22.07
N ILE A 357 1.01 1.77 -20.76
CA ILE A 357 1.63 2.73 -19.84
C ILE A 357 2.94 2.19 -19.27
N ARG A 358 3.89 3.09 -19.03
CA ARG A 358 5.14 2.83 -18.31
C ARG A 358 5.39 3.96 -17.33
N PHE A 359 5.79 3.64 -16.11
CA PHE A 359 6.12 4.56 -15.05
C PHE A 359 7.60 4.48 -14.73
N GLU A 360 8.28 5.62 -14.70
CA GLU A 360 9.67 5.69 -14.27
C GLU A 360 9.86 6.78 -13.22
N VAL A 361 10.57 6.46 -12.14
CA VAL A 361 10.97 7.44 -11.13
C VAL A 361 12.49 7.55 -11.15
N LEU A 362 12.98 8.72 -11.53
CA LEU A 362 14.40 9.03 -11.66
C LEU A 362 14.85 9.93 -10.52
N PHE A 363 15.84 9.48 -9.76
CA PHE A 363 16.48 10.24 -8.70
C PHE A 363 17.81 10.81 -9.19
N VAL A 364 17.93 12.13 -9.26
CA VAL A 364 19.13 12.79 -9.78
C VAL A 364 20.20 12.86 -8.69
N GLN A 365 21.41 12.40 -9.02
CA GLN A 365 22.57 12.45 -8.13
C GLN A 365 23.18 13.86 -8.07
N ASP A 366 23.85 14.14 -6.97
CA ASP A 366 24.65 15.36 -6.78
C ASP A 366 26.12 14.99 -6.54
N GLY A 367 26.98 15.27 -7.53
CA GLY A 367 28.40 14.94 -7.45
C GLY A 367 28.69 13.45 -7.22
N GLY A 368 27.85 12.55 -7.74
CA GLY A 368 27.96 11.10 -7.54
C GLY A 368 27.40 10.60 -6.20
N LYS A 369 26.80 11.47 -5.39
CA LYS A 369 26.05 11.09 -4.19
C LYS A 369 24.57 10.96 -4.49
N THR A 370 23.89 10.14 -3.70
CA THR A 370 22.45 9.87 -3.80
C THR A 370 21.73 10.45 -2.58
N PRO A 371 21.48 11.78 -2.55
CA PRO A 371 20.92 12.43 -1.36
C PRO A 371 19.53 11.90 -0.99
N LEU A 372 18.78 11.42 -1.98
CA LEU A 372 17.42 10.90 -1.85
C LEU A 372 17.35 9.35 -1.85
N ALA A 373 18.41 8.67 -1.39
CA ALA A 373 18.48 7.20 -1.40
C ALA A 373 17.36 6.54 -0.56
N GLU A 374 16.97 7.15 0.56
CA GLU A 374 15.90 6.64 1.42
C GLU A 374 14.54 6.74 0.73
N GLU A 375 14.25 7.85 0.07
CA GLU A 375 13.04 8.07 -0.72
C GLU A 375 13.00 7.13 -1.94
N ALA A 376 14.13 6.89 -2.59
CA ALA A 376 14.22 5.91 -3.67
C ALA A 376 13.92 4.49 -3.20
N ALA A 377 14.41 4.09 -2.02
CA ALA A 377 14.10 2.80 -1.42
C ALA A 377 12.61 2.67 -1.07
N LEU A 378 11.99 3.72 -0.54
CA LEU A 378 10.56 3.75 -0.24
C LEU A 378 9.70 3.66 -1.51
N LEU A 379 10.01 4.41 -2.57
CA LEU A 379 9.25 4.35 -3.82
C LEU A 379 9.43 3.01 -4.54
N LYS A 380 10.60 2.36 -4.47
CA LYS A 380 10.78 0.98 -4.98
C LYS A 380 9.82 0.00 -4.32
N LEU A 381 9.55 0.20 -3.03
CA LEU A 381 8.66 -0.66 -2.27
C LEU A 381 7.18 -0.36 -2.55
N LEU A 382 6.83 0.93 -2.62
CA LEU A 382 5.47 1.38 -2.94
C LEU A 382 5.06 1.05 -4.38
N LEU A 383 6.01 1.04 -5.32
CA LEU A 383 5.81 0.74 -6.74
C LEU A 383 6.22 -0.70 -7.11
N ARG A 384 6.28 -1.60 -6.12
CA ARG A 384 6.71 -2.99 -6.32
C ARG A 384 5.91 -3.72 -7.40
N GLU A 385 4.58 -3.58 -7.38
CA GLU A 385 3.70 -4.27 -8.35
C GLU A 385 3.96 -3.81 -9.80
N PRO A 386 3.99 -2.50 -10.13
CA PRO A 386 4.44 -2.05 -11.46
C PRO A 386 5.85 -2.54 -11.84
N ILE A 387 6.79 -2.53 -10.90
CA ILE A 387 8.16 -3.01 -11.16
C ILE A 387 8.18 -4.50 -11.52
N GLU A 388 7.47 -5.33 -10.76
CA GLU A 388 7.37 -6.77 -10.99
C GLU A 388 6.64 -7.09 -12.31
N ARG A 389 5.66 -6.27 -12.71
CA ARG A 389 4.97 -6.36 -14.00
C ARG A 389 5.82 -5.87 -15.19
N GLY A 390 6.91 -5.15 -14.93
CA GLY A 390 7.83 -4.62 -15.94
C GLY A 390 7.40 -3.30 -16.58
N ASP A 391 6.34 -2.67 -16.05
CA ASP A 391 5.87 -1.35 -16.45
C ASP A 391 6.21 -0.24 -15.44
N GLY A 392 6.95 -0.57 -14.38
CA GLY A 392 7.51 0.37 -13.41
C GLY A 392 9.03 0.28 -13.31
N GLU A 393 9.70 1.40 -13.11
CA GLU A 393 11.14 1.46 -12.83
C GLU A 393 11.47 2.59 -11.86
N VAL A 394 12.40 2.35 -10.93
CA VAL A 394 12.93 3.37 -10.02
C VAL A 394 14.45 3.32 -10.05
N THR A 395 15.08 4.36 -10.60
CA THR A 395 16.51 4.40 -10.86
C THR A 395 17.15 5.70 -10.43
N GLU A 396 18.47 5.65 -10.27
CA GLU A 396 19.30 6.82 -10.01
C GLU A 396 19.99 7.22 -11.29
N VAL A 397 20.07 8.53 -11.54
CA VAL A 397 20.68 9.10 -12.73
C VAL A 397 21.75 10.11 -12.34
N PRO A 398 22.91 10.13 -13.02
CA PRO A 398 24.08 10.84 -12.52
C PRO A 398 23.94 12.37 -12.52
N ASN A 399 23.15 12.93 -13.43
CA ASN A 399 22.93 14.36 -13.54
C ASN A 399 21.69 14.68 -14.39
N ARG A 400 21.40 15.97 -14.50
CA ARG A 400 20.30 16.51 -15.30
C ARG A 400 20.43 16.20 -16.81
N ASP A 401 21.64 16.23 -17.36
CA ASP A 401 21.85 15.96 -18.79
C ASP A 401 21.52 14.50 -19.13
N ALA A 402 21.82 13.57 -18.21
CA ALA A 402 21.44 12.16 -18.35
C ALA A 402 19.92 11.97 -18.33
N VAL A 403 19.17 12.76 -17.54
CA VAL A 403 17.70 12.79 -17.59
C VAL A 403 17.23 13.20 -18.98
N ALA A 404 17.73 14.32 -19.51
CA ALA A 404 17.31 14.82 -20.83
C ALA A 404 17.63 13.81 -21.94
N ALA A 405 18.82 13.19 -21.91
CA ALA A 405 19.21 12.14 -22.86
C ALA A 405 18.28 10.91 -22.77
N HIS A 406 17.91 10.52 -21.56
CA HIS A 406 17.01 9.39 -21.31
C HIS A 406 15.59 9.66 -21.80
N LEU A 407 15.02 10.82 -21.46
CA LEU A 407 13.69 11.27 -21.91
C LEU A 407 13.62 11.37 -23.45
N ASN A 408 14.65 11.93 -24.10
CA ASN A 408 14.73 11.99 -25.56
C ASN A 408 14.76 10.61 -26.23
N ARG A 409 15.41 9.63 -25.59
CA ARG A 409 15.44 8.25 -26.08
C ARG A 409 14.05 7.60 -25.95
N LEU A 410 13.36 7.80 -24.82
CA LEU A 410 11.99 7.32 -24.61
C LEU A 410 10.99 7.96 -25.59
N ALA A 411 11.15 9.25 -25.89
CA ALA A 411 10.28 9.99 -26.82
C ALA A 411 10.30 9.44 -28.25
N ARG A 412 11.27 8.61 -28.62
CA ARG A 412 11.31 7.92 -29.92
C ARG A 412 10.31 6.78 -30.04
N THR A 413 9.86 6.22 -28.93
CA THR A 413 9.03 4.99 -28.90
C THR A 413 7.71 5.15 -28.14
N ALA A 414 7.54 6.24 -27.39
CA ALA A 414 6.36 6.54 -26.59
C ALA A 414 6.10 8.05 -26.51
N GLN A 415 4.86 8.42 -26.20
CA GLN A 415 4.53 9.78 -25.75
C GLN A 415 5.02 9.94 -24.31
N VAL A 416 5.95 10.87 -24.08
CA VAL A 416 6.59 11.04 -22.76
C VAL A 416 6.01 12.25 -22.04
N HIS A 417 5.57 12.03 -20.81
CA HIS A 417 5.16 13.04 -19.84
C HIS A 417 6.16 13.02 -18.69
N CYS A 418 6.74 14.17 -18.36
CA CYS A 418 7.75 14.31 -17.33
C CYS A 418 7.24 15.25 -16.23
N LEU A 419 7.23 14.81 -14.98
CA LEU A 419 7.08 15.68 -13.81
C LEU A 419 8.45 15.90 -13.19
N ALA A 420 8.98 17.10 -13.33
CA ALA A 420 10.25 17.51 -12.75
C ALA A 420 10.00 18.20 -11.40
N VAL A 421 10.50 17.62 -10.32
CA VAL A 421 10.25 18.08 -8.96
C VAL A 421 11.55 18.57 -8.33
N ALA A 422 11.54 19.83 -7.87
CA ALA A 422 12.67 20.49 -7.23
C ALA A 422 12.18 21.52 -6.19
N THR A 423 13.10 22.19 -5.51
CA THR A 423 12.81 23.28 -4.56
C THR A 423 12.94 24.66 -5.20
N GLU A 424 13.60 24.76 -6.36
CA GLU A 424 13.71 25.98 -7.15
C GLU A 424 13.25 25.73 -8.59
N PRO A 425 12.80 26.78 -9.31
CA PRO A 425 12.43 26.65 -10.70
C PRO A 425 13.58 26.16 -11.60
N LEU A 426 13.29 25.23 -12.50
CA LEU A 426 14.21 24.64 -13.47
C LEU A 426 13.57 24.58 -14.87
N GLY A 427 14.23 25.21 -15.85
CA GLY A 427 13.78 25.16 -17.25
C GLY A 427 14.33 23.96 -18.01
N MET A 428 13.54 22.91 -18.24
CA MET A 428 13.87 21.77 -19.11
C MET A 428 13.08 21.85 -20.42
N GLU A 429 13.56 22.66 -21.37
CA GLU A 429 12.97 22.70 -22.70
C GLU A 429 13.28 21.43 -23.50
N MET A 430 12.24 20.74 -23.95
CA MET A 430 12.33 19.52 -24.76
C MET A 430 11.28 19.53 -25.87
N GLU A 431 11.66 19.18 -27.10
CA GLU A 431 10.75 19.28 -28.24
C GLU A 431 9.64 18.21 -28.25
N ASN A 432 9.95 16.98 -27.81
CA ASN A 432 9.06 15.82 -27.94
C ASN A 432 8.61 15.25 -26.59
N VAL A 433 8.81 16.00 -25.51
CA VAL A 433 8.48 15.59 -24.14
C VAL A 433 7.59 16.64 -23.52
N ILE A 434 6.47 16.22 -22.96
CA ILE A 434 5.61 17.12 -22.18
C ILE A 434 6.24 17.24 -20.79
N VAL A 435 6.92 18.36 -20.54
CA VAL A 435 7.48 18.65 -19.22
C VAL A 435 6.44 19.42 -18.39
N THR A 436 6.31 19.01 -17.14
CA THR A 436 5.55 19.69 -16.10
C THR A 436 6.50 19.86 -14.94
N GLU A 437 6.56 21.06 -14.41
CA GLU A 437 7.49 21.43 -13.35
C GLU A 437 6.72 21.60 -12.05
N LEU A 438 7.26 21.06 -10.95
CA LEU A 438 6.69 21.16 -9.62
C LEU A 438 7.74 21.69 -8.66
N VAL A 439 7.54 22.92 -8.18
CA VAL A 439 8.45 23.60 -7.25
C VAL A 439 7.91 23.48 -5.83
N VAL A 440 8.73 22.92 -4.94
CA VAL A 440 8.40 22.60 -3.54
C VAL A 440 9.32 23.38 -2.61
N SER A 441 9.23 24.71 -2.69
CA SER A 441 10.02 25.65 -1.86
C SER A 441 9.41 25.90 -0.48
N GLY A 442 8.10 25.66 -0.31
CA GLY A 442 7.34 25.86 0.92
C GLY A 442 6.16 24.89 1.09
N PRO A 443 5.18 25.19 1.96
CA PRO A 443 4.02 24.32 2.21
C PRO A 443 3.05 24.26 1.03
N ARG A 444 3.03 25.30 0.18
CA ARG A 444 2.21 25.41 -1.02
C ARG A 444 3.11 25.24 -2.26
N PRO A 445 2.97 24.13 -3.00
CA PRO A 445 3.76 23.93 -4.21
C PRO A 445 3.26 24.82 -5.36
N GLU A 446 4.17 25.09 -6.31
CA GLU A 446 3.90 25.83 -7.53
C GLU A 446 4.09 24.92 -8.75
N ILE A 447 3.31 25.14 -9.81
CA ILE A 447 3.35 24.29 -11.01
C ILE A 447 3.68 25.11 -12.26
N GLY A 448 4.53 24.56 -13.13
CA GLY A 448 5.01 25.22 -14.35
C GLY A 448 5.02 24.32 -15.58
N GLY A 449 5.27 24.92 -16.74
CA GLY A 449 5.33 24.24 -18.03
C GLY A 449 6.70 23.63 -18.39
N GLY A 450 7.68 23.71 -17.48
CA GLY A 450 9.07 23.30 -17.73
C GLY A 450 9.92 24.37 -18.42
N ASP A 451 9.41 25.60 -18.57
CA ASP A 451 10.12 26.79 -19.04
C ASP A 451 10.76 27.60 -17.90
N GLY A 452 10.68 27.10 -16.65
CA GLY A 452 11.14 27.79 -15.45
C GLY A 452 10.18 28.88 -14.96
N VAL A 453 9.00 29.02 -15.58
CA VAL A 453 7.92 29.89 -15.10
C VAL A 453 6.88 29.02 -14.41
N VAL A 454 6.69 29.29 -13.12
CA VAL A 454 5.75 28.58 -12.26
C VAL A 454 4.63 29.51 -11.81
N ALA A 455 3.46 28.92 -11.56
CA ALA A 455 2.30 29.62 -11.05
C ALA A 455 1.83 28.99 -9.73
N GLU A 456 1.41 29.85 -8.81
CA GLU A 456 0.69 29.44 -7.61
C GLU A 456 -0.68 28.85 -8.00
N LEU A 457 -1.09 27.81 -7.27
CA LEU A 457 -2.41 27.23 -7.38
C LEU A 457 -3.31 27.74 -6.26
N GLU A 458 -4.61 27.87 -6.57
CA GLU A 458 -5.62 28.26 -5.58
C GLU A 458 -5.94 27.09 -4.65
N GLY A 459 -6.09 27.39 -3.35
CA GLY A 459 -6.49 26.43 -2.33
C GLY A 459 -6.77 27.14 -1.00
N GLU A 460 -7.77 26.66 -0.25
CA GLU A 460 -8.14 27.24 1.04
C GLU A 460 -7.02 27.02 2.06
N ASP A 461 -6.54 25.79 2.18
CA ASP A 461 -5.38 25.44 3.01
C ASP A 461 -4.18 24.93 2.18
N ALA A 462 -3.03 24.72 2.82
CA ALA A 462 -1.83 24.27 2.14
C ALA A 462 -1.97 22.84 1.56
N PHE A 463 -2.75 21.98 2.20
CA PHE A 463 -2.96 20.61 1.75
C PHE A 463 -3.88 20.56 0.51
N ASP A 464 -4.87 21.45 0.42
CA ASP A 464 -5.72 21.62 -0.75
C ASP A 464 -4.91 21.99 -2.00
N VAL A 465 -3.86 22.82 -1.84
CA VAL A 465 -2.94 23.15 -2.94
C VAL A 465 -2.20 21.91 -3.45
N TRP A 466 -1.84 20.95 -2.58
CA TRP A 466 -1.27 19.67 -2.99
C TRP A 466 -2.28 18.79 -3.75
N GLN A 467 -3.55 18.81 -3.34
CA GLN A 467 -4.62 18.11 -4.06
C GLN A 467 -4.84 18.70 -5.45
N GLU A 468 -4.93 20.03 -5.54
CA GLU A 468 -5.08 20.74 -6.81
C GLU A 468 -3.86 20.51 -7.72
N THR A 469 -2.66 20.44 -7.14
CA THR A 469 -1.44 20.08 -7.87
C THR A 469 -1.58 18.74 -8.58
N VAL A 470 -2.01 17.69 -7.86
CA VAL A 470 -2.20 16.35 -8.45
C VAL A 470 -3.27 16.40 -9.56
N LEU A 471 -4.38 17.10 -9.32
CA LEU A 471 -5.43 17.28 -10.31
C LEU A 471 -4.92 17.99 -11.57
N ARG A 472 -4.13 19.05 -11.38
CA ARG A 472 -3.57 19.85 -12.47
C ARG A 472 -2.58 19.07 -13.31
N VAL A 473 -1.71 18.28 -12.69
CA VAL A 473 -0.80 17.36 -13.39
C VAL A 473 -1.61 16.35 -14.23
N LEU A 474 -2.67 15.76 -13.67
CA LEU A 474 -3.54 14.85 -14.41
C LEU A 474 -4.20 15.53 -15.62
N GLN A 475 -4.69 16.77 -15.48
CA GLN A 475 -5.28 17.54 -16.60
C GLN A 475 -4.27 17.85 -17.71
N LEU A 476 -2.98 17.94 -17.37
CA LEU A 476 -1.91 18.19 -18.32
C LEU A 476 -1.49 16.92 -19.08
N TRP A 477 -1.79 15.74 -18.54
CA TRP A 477 -1.23 14.46 -18.98
C TRP A 477 -2.23 13.50 -19.63
N VAL A 478 -3.46 13.51 -19.16
CA VAL A 478 -4.59 12.72 -19.70
C VAL A 478 -5.14 13.43 -20.92
#